data_AF-A0A1V6I7Y0-F1
#
_entry.id   AF-A0A1V6I7Y0-F1
#
_cell.length_a   1.000
_cell.length_b   1.000
_cell.length_c   1.000
_cell.angle_alpha   90.00
_cell.angle_beta   90.00
_cell.angle_gamma   90.00
#
_symmetry.space_group_name_H-M   'P 1'
#
loop_
_entity.id
_entity.type
_entity.pdbx_description
1 polymer ?
#
loop_
_entity_poly.entity_id
_entity_poly.type
_entity_poly.pdbx_seq_one_letter_code
_entity_poly.pdbx_strand_id
1 'polypeptide(L)'
;MLNQTDINYLKSFGIIENSIEEQIKLLKKHESFLNINNFASTKNGITRIEDPQFYVNVFNNNSKNYKLAKFVPASGAATRMFKRYITYKLDPNLKNLNDGGFYSVKNGLENIKNFAFYKKLKPLCTEPENLETVVEKILYSGLNYANLPKGLIDFHNYPDSPRTAFEEHLHEANLLVQDQENFNIHLTVSPEFLENFQSKLKEINQKTGYKFNLSFSEQEQSTNTISTYLNGEIVRDDNGNIMLRPGGHGSLLTNLNSLDSDIIFIKNIDNLTHGDYLEETILWKKVLAGVLIEIVEKIQEIYSNLKNNSTTENLNKAKDFLEKHTNAIFDNSEDLKTEVLNYINRPIRVCGMVKNTGEPGGGPFWVKDKNGKISLQIVEKAQINLDIPEQAQYFNNSTHFNPVDLVCYVKDPEGQKFDLKNFVDKNSSFVSEKTHQGKTIKVLEHPGLWNGSMADWISVFVEVPLITFNPVKELNDLLRKEHQPKE
;
A
#
# COMPACT_ATOMS: atom_id res chain seq x y z
N MET A 1 -11.85 -10.90 31.99
CA MET A 1 -10.75 -11.87 31.87
C MET A 1 -11.13 -12.89 30.82
N LEU A 2 -10.16 -13.37 30.02
CA LEU A 2 -10.39 -14.44 29.05
C LEU A 2 -10.62 -15.75 29.81
N ASN A 3 -11.60 -16.54 29.38
CA ASN A 3 -11.80 -17.89 29.91
C ASN A 3 -11.10 -18.94 29.02
N GLN A 4 -11.08 -20.22 29.44
CA GLN A 4 -10.40 -21.27 28.66
C GLN A 4 -10.99 -21.48 27.26
N THR A 5 -12.31 -21.29 27.11
CA THR A 5 -12.98 -21.36 25.81
C THR A 5 -12.51 -20.25 24.88
N ASP A 6 -12.37 -19.02 25.41
CA ASP A 6 -11.83 -17.88 24.69
C ASP A 6 -10.39 -18.15 24.23
N ILE A 7 -9.55 -18.70 25.11
CA ILE A 7 -8.15 -19.03 24.77
C ILE A 7 -8.07 -20.08 23.67
N ASN A 8 -8.90 -21.12 23.74
CA ASN A 8 -8.94 -22.17 22.72
C ASN A 8 -9.45 -21.65 21.37
N TYR A 9 -10.47 -20.79 21.39
CA TYR A 9 -10.99 -20.11 20.20
C TYR A 9 -9.91 -19.23 19.56
N LEU A 10 -9.21 -18.39 20.33
CA LEU A 10 -8.13 -17.55 19.81
C LEU A 10 -6.99 -18.38 19.22
N LYS A 11 -6.62 -19.49 19.87
CA LYS A 11 -5.59 -20.41 19.36
C LYS A 11 -5.97 -21.05 18.03
N SER A 12 -7.25 -21.29 17.74
CA SER A 12 -7.65 -21.85 16.43
C SER A 12 -7.42 -20.85 15.28
N PHE A 13 -7.28 -19.55 15.57
CA PHE A 13 -6.88 -18.52 14.61
C PHE A 13 -5.37 -18.19 14.68
N GLY A 14 -4.58 -18.91 15.49
CA GLY A 14 -3.16 -18.64 15.69
C GLY A 14 -2.87 -17.38 16.54
N ILE A 15 -3.87 -16.85 17.26
CA ILE A 15 -3.72 -15.68 18.12
C ILE A 15 -3.26 -16.13 19.51
N ILE A 16 -2.12 -15.62 19.96
CA ILE A 16 -1.58 -15.90 21.30
C ILE A 16 -2.14 -14.94 22.35
N GLU A 17 -2.28 -15.41 23.59
CA GLU A 17 -2.89 -14.67 24.70
C GLU A 17 -2.21 -13.31 24.97
N ASN A 18 -0.88 -13.27 24.99
CA ASN A 18 -0.12 -12.03 25.19
C ASN A 18 -0.46 -10.96 24.12
N SER A 19 -0.77 -11.38 22.88
CA SER A 19 -1.19 -10.43 21.84
C SER A 19 -2.50 -9.74 22.22
N ILE A 20 -3.46 -10.47 22.80
CA ILE A 20 -4.73 -9.89 23.23
C ILE A 20 -4.55 -8.91 24.39
N GLU A 21 -3.68 -9.22 25.35
CA GLU A 21 -3.37 -8.28 26.43
C GLU A 21 -2.78 -6.97 25.90
N GLU A 22 -1.88 -7.05 24.91
CA GLU A 22 -1.35 -5.87 24.21
C GLU A 22 -2.46 -5.09 23.50
N GLN A 23 -3.36 -5.77 22.78
CA GLN A 23 -4.49 -5.14 22.09
C GLN A 23 -5.44 -4.42 23.07
N ILE A 24 -5.76 -5.04 24.22
CA ILE A 24 -6.57 -4.41 25.27
C ILE A 24 -5.89 -3.14 25.81
N LYS A 25 -4.56 -3.16 26.00
CA LYS A 25 -3.81 -1.97 26.43
C LYS A 25 -3.88 -0.86 25.38
N LEU A 26 -3.78 -1.20 24.09
CA LEU A 26 -3.90 -0.25 22.99
C LEU A 26 -5.31 0.33 22.87
N LEU A 27 -6.36 -0.48 23.00
CA LEU A 27 -7.76 -0.04 22.97
C LEU A 27 -8.15 0.91 24.11
N LYS A 28 -7.39 0.91 25.21
CA LYS A 28 -7.52 1.87 26.31
C LYS A 28 -6.89 3.23 25.99
N LYS A 29 -6.00 3.32 25.00
CA LYS A 29 -5.46 4.61 24.56
C LYS A 29 -6.61 5.42 23.93
N HIS A 30 -6.64 6.71 24.25
CA HIS A 30 -7.65 7.61 23.73
C HIS A 30 -7.29 8.15 22.35
N GLU A 31 -6.00 8.32 22.05
CA GLU A 31 -5.52 8.91 20.80
C GLU A 31 -4.18 8.30 20.38
N SER A 32 -3.90 8.32 19.07
CA SER A 32 -2.67 7.78 18.46
C SER A 32 -2.06 8.81 17.49
N PHE A 33 -2.06 10.08 17.92
CA PHE A 33 -1.46 11.17 17.16
C PHE A 33 0.05 11.08 17.16
N LEU A 34 0.66 11.35 16.00
CA LEU A 34 2.10 11.48 15.85
C LEU A 34 2.52 12.93 16.12
N ASN A 35 3.75 13.10 16.59
CA ASN A 35 4.34 14.42 16.74
C ASN A 35 5.02 14.83 15.43
N ILE A 36 4.25 15.44 14.52
CA ILE A 36 4.82 16.00 13.29
C ILE A 36 5.59 17.28 13.61
N ASN A 37 6.86 17.30 13.22
CA ASN A 37 7.80 18.40 13.44
C ASN A 37 7.87 19.34 12.23
N ASN A 38 7.61 18.84 11.02
CA ASN A 38 7.50 19.65 9.80
C ASN A 38 6.89 18.83 8.65
N PHE A 39 6.41 19.50 7.60
CA PHE A 39 6.12 18.83 6.32
C PHE A 39 7.41 18.60 5.53
N ALA A 40 7.44 17.56 4.70
CA ALA A 40 8.54 17.36 3.76
C ALA A 40 8.21 18.02 2.40
N SER A 41 9.23 18.57 1.75
CA SER A 41 9.15 19.16 0.41
C SER A 41 10.45 18.92 -0.36
N THR A 42 10.48 19.34 -1.62
CA THR A 42 11.71 19.26 -2.44
C THR A 42 12.86 20.12 -1.91
N LYS A 43 12.61 21.00 -0.93
CA LYS A 43 13.63 21.77 -0.22
C LYS A 43 14.09 21.10 1.09
N ASN A 44 13.33 20.13 1.61
CA ASN A 44 13.60 19.47 2.89
C ASN A 44 12.95 18.06 2.95
N GLY A 45 13.73 17.03 2.64
CA GLY A 45 13.33 15.64 2.84
C GLY A 45 12.68 14.93 1.65
N ILE A 46 12.35 15.63 0.56
CA ILE A 46 11.98 14.99 -0.73
C ILE A 46 13.08 15.27 -1.74
N THR A 47 13.65 14.22 -2.32
CA THR A 47 14.69 14.29 -3.34
C THR A 47 14.06 14.53 -4.70
N ARG A 48 14.58 15.51 -5.44
CA ARG A 48 14.23 15.73 -6.85
C ARG A 48 15.32 15.11 -7.72
N ILE A 49 14.93 14.26 -8.66
CA ILE A 49 15.85 13.60 -9.58
C ILE A 49 16.02 14.45 -10.83
N GLU A 50 17.22 14.95 -11.06
CA GLU A 50 17.55 15.77 -12.23
C GLU A 50 17.81 14.92 -13.48
N ASP A 51 18.49 13.78 -13.32
CA ASP A 51 18.74 12.80 -14.38
C ASP A 51 18.10 11.44 -14.02
N PRO A 52 16.83 11.21 -14.40
CA PRO A 52 16.17 9.93 -14.24
C PRO A 52 16.90 8.78 -14.94
N GLN A 53 17.55 9.06 -16.09
CA GLN A 53 18.17 8.02 -16.91
C GLN A 53 19.39 7.42 -16.22
N PHE A 54 20.13 8.20 -15.43
CA PHE A 54 21.19 7.69 -14.57
C PHE A 54 20.70 6.55 -13.68
N TYR A 55 19.63 6.77 -12.90
CA TYR A 55 19.09 5.76 -11.99
C TYR A 55 18.43 4.59 -12.72
N VAL A 56 17.82 4.83 -13.89
CA VAL A 56 17.36 3.75 -14.77
C VAL A 56 18.53 2.84 -15.17
N ASN A 57 19.68 3.41 -15.52
CA ASN A 57 20.88 2.65 -15.87
C ASN A 57 21.44 1.89 -14.66
N VAL A 58 21.47 2.50 -13.47
CA VAL A 58 21.84 1.82 -12.22
C VAL A 58 20.97 0.58 -12.00
N PHE A 59 19.64 0.70 -12.13
CA PHE A 59 18.73 -0.44 -12.01
C PHE A 59 18.98 -1.50 -13.09
N ASN A 60 19.04 -1.12 -14.37
CA ASN A 60 19.20 -2.07 -15.47
C ASN A 60 20.53 -2.86 -15.34
N ASN A 61 21.61 -2.21 -14.90
CA ASN A 61 22.93 -2.84 -14.76
C ASN A 61 23.02 -3.78 -13.55
N ASN A 62 22.34 -3.46 -12.44
CA ASN A 62 22.53 -4.15 -11.16
C ASN A 62 21.35 -5.04 -10.75
N SER A 63 20.16 -4.90 -11.34
CA SER A 63 18.93 -5.64 -10.97
C SER A 63 19.13 -7.15 -10.89
N LYS A 64 19.97 -7.72 -11.76
CA LYS A 64 20.27 -9.17 -11.82
C LYS A 64 21.04 -9.69 -10.60
N ASN A 65 21.65 -8.80 -9.81
CA ASN A 65 22.37 -9.16 -8.58
C ASN A 65 21.41 -9.36 -7.39
N TYR A 66 20.12 -9.05 -7.55
CA TYR A 66 19.12 -9.09 -6.50
C TYR A 66 17.98 -10.04 -6.84
N LYS A 67 17.43 -10.70 -5.82
CA LYS A 67 16.12 -11.35 -5.90
C LYS A 67 15.04 -10.28 -5.85
N LEU A 68 14.29 -10.12 -6.94
CA LEU A 68 13.26 -9.10 -7.08
C LEU A 68 11.86 -9.68 -6.82
N ALA A 69 11.00 -8.91 -6.14
CA ALA A 69 9.59 -9.23 -6.01
C ALA A 69 8.69 -8.01 -6.21
N LYS A 70 7.47 -8.24 -6.68
CA LYS A 70 6.35 -7.29 -6.63
C LYS A 70 5.30 -7.79 -5.66
N PHE A 71 5.02 -7.01 -4.61
CA PHE A 71 3.99 -7.28 -3.62
C PHE A 71 2.78 -6.39 -3.88
N VAL A 72 1.62 -6.99 -4.15
CA VAL A 72 0.39 -6.29 -4.52
C VAL A 72 -0.73 -6.65 -3.53
N PRO A 73 -1.11 -5.73 -2.63
CA PRO A 73 -2.28 -5.90 -1.78
C PRO A 73 -3.57 -5.94 -2.61
N ALA A 74 -4.26 -7.08 -2.64
CA ALA A 74 -5.42 -7.34 -3.52
C ALA A 74 -6.66 -7.93 -2.82
N SER A 75 -6.69 -7.97 -1.48
CA SER A 75 -7.77 -8.57 -0.68
C SER A 75 -9.02 -7.69 -0.54
N GLY A 76 -9.01 -6.46 -1.09
CA GLY A 76 -10.16 -5.55 -1.02
C GLY A 76 -11.28 -5.94 -1.97
N ALA A 77 -12.50 -6.11 -1.43
CA ALA A 77 -13.72 -6.23 -2.23
C ALA A 77 -13.99 -4.94 -3.04
N ALA A 78 -14.50 -5.09 -4.26
CA ALA A 78 -14.83 -3.95 -5.11
C ALA A 78 -16.14 -3.25 -4.71
N THR A 79 -16.87 -3.74 -3.70
CA THR A 79 -18.17 -3.17 -3.28
C THR A 79 -18.12 -1.66 -3.06
N ARG A 80 -17.01 -1.13 -2.50
CA ARG A 80 -16.84 0.33 -2.31
C ARG A 80 -16.73 1.09 -3.64
N MET A 81 -16.13 0.49 -4.67
CA MET A 81 -16.03 1.05 -6.03
C MET A 81 -17.40 1.20 -6.69
N PHE A 82 -18.36 0.34 -6.34
CA PHE A 82 -19.73 0.36 -6.86
C PHE A 82 -20.75 1.01 -5.93
N LYS A 83 -20.32 1.69 -4.85
CA LYS A 83 -21.23 2.21 -3.80
C LYS A 83 -22.42 2.98 -4.38
N ARG A 84 -22.21 3.87 -5.35
CA ARG A 84 -23.30 4.66 -5.98
C ARG A 84 -24.28 3.82 -6.78
N TYR A 85 -23.77 2.85 -7.53
CA TYR A 85 -24.59 1.91 -8.31
C TYR A 85 -25.44 1.05 -7.38
N ILE A 86 -24.86 0.57 -6.27
CA ILE A 86 -25.58 -0.20 -5.24
C ILE A 86 -26.65 0.67 -4.58
N THR A 87 -26.33 1.91 -4.18
CA THR A 87 -27.32 2.85 -3.61
C THR A 87 -28.47 3.09 -4.58
N TYR A 88 -28.20 3.33 -5.87
CA TYR A 88 -29.24 3.50 -6.87
C TYR A 88 -30.07 2.23 -7.08
N LYS A 89 -29.46 1.04 -7.06
CA LYS A 89 -30.19 -0.23 -7.21
C LYS A 89 -31.15 -0.52 -6.05
N LEU A 90 -30.79 -0.11 -4.83
CA LEU A 90 -31.62 -0.26 -3.63
C LEU A 90 -32.78 0.72 -3.57
N ASP A 91 -32.60 1.94 -4.08
CA ASP A 91 -33.61 2.99 -4.12
C ASP A 91 -33.53 3.77 -5.46
N PRO A 92 -34.16 3.23 -6.53
CA PRO A 92 -34.08 3.80 -7.87
C PRO A 92 -34.88 5.11 -8.00
N ASN A 93 -34.21 6.24 -7.79
CA ASN A 93 -34.81 7.58 -7.94
C ASN A 93 -33.85 8.58 -8.60
N LEU A 94 -34.38 9.72 -9.05
CA LEU A 94 -33.60 10.76 -9.73
C LEU A 94 -32.46 11.33 -8.87
N LYS A 95 -32.63 11.38 -7.54
CA LYS A 95 -31.58 11.87 -6.63
C LYS A 95 -30.39 10.92 -6.65
N ASN A 96 -30.61 9.62 -6.45
CA ASN A 96 -29.55 8.62 -6.44
C ASN A 96 -28.93 8.41 -7.83
N LEU A 97 -29.71 8.57 -8.91
CA LEU A 97 -29.22 8.48 -10.29
C LEU A 97 -28.22 9.61 -10.64
N ASN A 98 -28.47 10.83 -10.15
CA ASN A 98 -27.67 12.03 -10.45
C ASN A 98 -26.63 12.38 -9.35
N ASP A 99 -26.55 11.61 -8.26
CA ASP A 99 -25.63 11.89 -7.14
C ASP A 99 -24.16 11.82 -7.57
N GLY A 100 -23.35 12.81 -7.16
CA GLY A 100 -21.89 12.77 -7.33
C GLY A 100 -21.33 13.34 -8.64
N GLY A 101 -22.15 13.98 -9.49
CA GLY A 101 -21.67 14.69 -10.69
C GLY A 101 -20.97 13.75 -11.67
N PHE A 102 -19.65 13.93 -11.88
CA PHE A 102 -18.82 13.01 -12.68
C PHE A 102 -18.95 11.55 -12.21
N TYR A 103 -19.11 11.31 -10.92
CA TYR A 103 -19.25 9.98 -10.32
C TYR A 103 -20.67 9.42 -10.33
N SER A 104 -21.63 10.15 -10.92
CA SER A 104 -23.02 9.71 -10.94
C SER A 104 -23.23 8.44 -11.77
N VAL A 105 -24.21 7.66 -11.36
CA VAL A 105 -24.66 6.47 -12.10
C VAL A 105 -25.10 6.88 -13.50
N LYS A 106 -25.81 8.00 -13.63
CA LYS A 106 -26.20 8.56 -14.93
C LYS A 106 -25.00 8.77 -15.85
N ASN A 107 -23.98 9.51 -15.40
CA ASN A 107 -22.80 9.79 -16.22
C ASN A 107 -22.09 8.50 -16.65
N GLY A 108 -21.99 7.51 -15.75
CA GLY A 108 -21.37 6.23 -16.11
C GLY A 108 -22.18 5.44 -17.13
N LEU A 109 -23.51 5.41 -17.01
CA LEU A 109 -24.38 4.73 -17.99
C LEU A 109 -24.41 5.44 -19.36
N GLU A 110 -24.36 6.78 -19.39
CA GLU A 110 -24.23 7.56 -20.63
C GLU A 110 -22.91 7.27 -21.35
N ASN A 111 -21.83 7.01 -20.60
CA ASN A 111 -20.51 6.66 -21.11
C ASN A 111 -20.22 5.16 -21.10
N ILE A 112 -21.25 4.30 -21.02
CA ILE A 112 -21.07 2.87 -20.76
C ILE A 112 -20.18 2.17 -21.80
N LYS A 113 -20.16 2.68 -23.04
CA LYS A 113 -19.36 2.15 -24.15
C LYS A 113 -17.85 2.30 -23.95
N ASN A 114 -17.43 3.21 -23.07
CA ASN A 114 -16.02 3.49 -22.79
C ASN A 114 -15.44 2.60 -21.68
N PHE A 115 -16.27 1.79 -21.02
CA PHE A 115 -15.77 0.81 -20.05
C PHE A 115 -15.31 -0.48 -20.75
N ALA A 116 -14.22 -1.07 -20.24
CA ALA A 116 -13.65 -2.31 -20.74
C ALA A 116 -14.64 -3.49 -20.73
N PHE A 117 -15.54 -3.52 -19.75
CA PHE A 117 -16.55 -4.56 -19.61
C PHE A 117 -17.72 -4.44 -20.59
N TYR A 118 -17.85 -3.34 -21.35
CA TYR A 118 -19.01 -3.10 -22.22
C TYR A 118 -19.24 -4.23 -23.23
N LYS A 119 -18.16 -4.76 -23.82
CA LYS A 119 -18.24 -5.88 -24.78
C LYS A 119 -18.84 -7.15 -24.14
N LYS A 120 -18.58 -7.38 -22.84
CA LYS A 120 -19.16 -8.50 -22.07
C LYS A 120 -20.58 -8.21 -21.60
N LEU A 121 -20.90 -6.95 -21.30
CA LEU A 121 -22.23 -6.51 -20.85
C LEU A 121 -23.26 -6.51 -21.99
N LYS A 122 -22.89 -5.97 -23.16
CA LYS A 122 -23.79 -5.79 -24.31
C LYS A 122 -24.65 -7.03 -24.66
N PRO A 123 -24.11 -8.26 -24.79
CA PRO A 123 -24.93 -9.43 -25.12
C PRO A 123 -25.86 -9.86 -23.99
N LEU A 124 -25.63 -9.40 -22.76
CA LEU A 124 -26.50 -9.67 -21.63
C LEU A 124 -27.73 -8.75 -21.63
N CYS A 125 -27.68 -7.61 -22.32
CA CYS A 125 -28.73 -6.61 -22.38
C CYS A 125 -29.68 -6.80 -23.58
N THR A 126 -31.00 -6.70 -23.37
CA THR A 126 -32.00 -6.75 -24.44
C THR A 126 -32.59 -5.37 -24.69
N GLU A 127 -32.37 -4.79 -25.87
CA GLU A 127 -32.83 -3.43 -26.19
C GLU A 127 -34.34 -3.38 -26.50
N PRO A 128 -35.11 -2.39 -25.97
CA PRO A 128 -34.71 -1.38 -25.00
C PRO A 128 -34.74 -1.91 -23.57
N GLU A 129 -33.64 -1.73 -22.83
CA GLU A 129 -33.53 -2.12 -21.42
C GLU A 129 -33.60 -0.88 -20.50
N ASN A 130 -34.29 -1.00 -19.37
CA ASN A 130 -34.30 0.11 -18.40
C ASN A 130 -32.97 0.20 -17.63
N LEU A 131 -32.63 1.40 -17.14
CA LEU A 131 -31.33 1.66 -16.48
C LEU A 131 -31.11 0.76 -15.26
N GLU A 132 -32.17 0.47 -14.50
CA GLU A 132 -32.10 -0.40 -13.33
C GLU A 132 -31.63 -1.82 -13.69
N THR A 133 -32.12 -2.37 -14.79
CA THR A 133 -31.74 -3.71 -15.26
C THR A 133 -30.29 -3.72 -15.75
N VAL A 134 -29.82 -2.64 -16.39
CA VAL A 134 -28.40 -2.50 -16.77
C VAL A 134 -27.51 -2.47 -15.52
N VAL A 135 -27.89 -1.70 -14.49
CA VAL A 135 -27.17 -1.64 -13.21
C VAL A 135 -27.17 -3.01 -12.51
N GLU A 136 -28.32 -3.70 -12.48
CA GLU A 136 -28.45 -5.06 -11.93
C GLU A 136 -27.50 -6.05 -12.63
N LYS A 137 -27.37 -5.97 -13.96
CA LYS A 137 -26.47 -6.82 -14.73
C LYS A 137 -25.00 -6.48 -14.49
N ILE A 138 -24.64 -5.21 -14.27
CA ILE A 138 -23.27 -4.84 -13.89
C ILE A 138 -22.93 -5.41 -12.51
N LEU A 139 -23.84 -5.24 -11.54
CA LEU A 139 -23.55 -5.56 -10.14
C LEU A 139 -23.65 -7.05 -9.82
N TYR A 140 -24.68 -7.74 -10.32
CA TYR A 140 -25.09 -9.05 -9.82
C TYR A 140 -25.36 -10.07 -10.94
N SER A 141 -26.49 -9.95 -11.64
CA SER A 141 -27.02 -11.03 -12.50
C SER A 141 -26.25 -11.25 -13.81
N GLY A 142 -25.40 -10.29 -14.21
CA GLY A 142 -24.59 -10.38 -15.42
C GLY A 142 -23.11 -10.55 -15.11
N LEU A 143 -22.41 -9.42 -14.99
CA LEU A 143 -20.97 -9.36 -14.73
C LEU A 143 -20.61 -9.72 -13.29
N ASN A 144 -21.57 -9.61 -12.36
CA ASN A 144 -21.41 -9.91 -10.93
C ASN A 144 -20.29 -9.10 -10.23
N TYR A 145 -20.00 -7.87 -10.70
CA TYR A 145 -18.84 -7.11 -10.23
C TYR A 145 -18.93 -6.62 -8.79
N ALA A 146 -20.13 -6.50 -8.20
CA ALA A 146 -20.27 -6.11 -6.81
C ALA A 146 -19.71 -7.17 -5.84
N ASN A 147 -19.62 -8.41 -6.30
CA ASN A 147 -19.17 -9.58 -5.55
C ASN A 147 -17.76 -10.03 -5.92
N LEU A 148 -17.02 -9.26 -6.73
CA LEU A 148 -15.63 -9.56 -7.10
C LEU A 148 -14.64 -8.62 -6.40
N PRO A 149 -13.38 -9.04 -6.17
CA PRO A 149 -12.31 -8.15 -5.77
C PRO A 149 -11.87 -7.30 -6.97
N LYS A 150 -11.32 -6.11 -6.72
CA LYS A 150 -10.89 -5.19 -7.79
C LYS A 150 -9.94 -5.84 -8.79
N GLY A 151 -9.06 -6.72 -8.32
CA GLY A 151 -8.10 -7.46 -9.16
C GLY A 151 -8.74 -8.23 -10.33
N LEU A 152 -10.01 -8.62 -10.21
CA LEU A 152 -10.72 -9.42 -11.21
C LEU A 152 -11.70 -8.62 -12.08
N ILE A 153 -11.75 -7.29 -11.90
CA ILE A 153 -12.59 -6.40 -12.71
C ILE A 153 -11.82 -5.95 -13.95
N ASP A 154 -12.49 -5.93 -15.10
CA ASP A 154 -11.95 -5.38 -16.34
C ASP A 154 -11.74 -3.87 -16.21
N PHE A 155 -10.48 -3.43 -16.21
CA PHE A 155 -10.11 -2.02 -16.06
C PHE A 155 -9.94 -1.36 -17.42
N HIS A 156 -9.20 -2.00 -18.33
CA HIS A 156 -8.75 -1.38 -19.57
C HIS A 156 -9.12 -2.22 -20.79
N ASN A 157 -9.49 -1.56 -21.88
CA ASN A 157 -9.90 -2.18 -23.14
C ASN A 157 -8.75 -2.13 -24.15
N TYR A 158 -8.41 -3.28 -24.72
CA TYR A 158 -7.42 -3.38 -25.80
C TYR A 158 -8.07 -3.95 -27.07
N PRO A 159 -7.40 -3.85 -28.24
CA PRO A 159 -7.91 -4.43 -29.48
C PRO A 159 -8.19 -5.93 -29.40
N ASP A 160 -7.35 -6.67 -28.66
CA ASP A 160 -7.46 -8.12 -28.47
C ASP A 160 -8.54 -8.48 -27.42
N SER A 161 -8.39 -8.00 -26.18
CA SER A 161 -9.36 -8.25 -25.11
C SER A 161 -9.25 -7.21 -24.00
N PRO A 162 -10.29 -7.02 -23.18
CA PRO A 162 -10.12 -6.27 -21.94
C PRO A 162 -9.13 -6.97 -21.01
N ARG A 163 -8.43 -6.18 -20.19
CA ARG A 163 -7.55 -6.66 -19.12
C ARG A 163 -8.14 -6.33 -17.76
N THR A 164 -8.01 -7.26 -16.83
CA THR A 164 -8.35 -6.99 -15.44
C THR A 164 -7.24 -6.22 -14.74
N ALA A 165 -7.53 -5.60 -13.59
CA ALA A 165 -6.49 -4.95 -12.78
C ALA A 165 -5.32 -5.92 -12.46
N PHE A 166 -5.62 -7.18 -12.16
CA PHE A 166 -4.58 -8.20 -11.97
C PHE A 166 -3.71 -8.41 -13.22
N GLU A 167 -4.32 -8.51 -14.40
CA GLU A 167 -3.60 -8.68 -15.66
C GLU A 167 -2.70 -7.48 -15.98
N GLU A 168 -3.14 -6.26 -15.65
CA GLU A 168 -2.32 -5.05 -15.78
C GLU A 168 -1.10 -5.05 -14.85
N HIS A 169 -1.22 -5.56 -13.63
CA HIS A 169 -0.07 -5.70 -12.74
C HIS A 169 1.00 -6.65 -13.31
N LEU A 170 0.58 -7.72 -14.01
CA LEU A 170 1.50 -8.64 -14.69
C LEU A 170 2.13 -7.99 -15.92
N HIS A 171 1.37 -7.22 -16.69
CA HIS A 171 1.89 -6.48 -17.83
C HIS A 171 2.91 -5.42 -17.40
N GLU A 172 2.62 -4.64 -16.36
CA GLU A 172 3.57 -3.69 -15.77
C GLU A 172 4.84 -4.39 -15.27
N ALA A 173 4.71 -5.54 -14.60
CA ALA A 173 5.87 -6.33 -14.18
C ALA A 173 6.72 -6.78 -15.38
N ASN A 174 6.09 -7.23 -16.46
CA ASN A 174 6.78 -7.63 -17.67
C ASN A 174 7.61 -6.51 -18.30
N LEU A 175 7.06 -5.30 -18.38
CA LEU A 175 7.81 -4.15 -18.91
C LEU A 175 8.93 -3.69 -17.97
N LEU A 176 8.75 -3.86 -16.66
CA LEU A 176 9.75 -3.48 -15.68
C LEU A 176 11.04 -4.31 -15.81
N VAL A 177 10.91 -5.64 -15.95
CA VAL A 177 12.06 -6.56 -15.89
C VAL A 177 12.37 -7.31 -17.18
N GLN A 178 11.53 -7.20 -18.22
CA GLN A 178 11.74 -7.82 -19.55
C GLN A 178 12.09 -9.32 -19.46
N ASP A 179 11.18 -10.14 -18.91
CA ASP A 179 11.33 -11.59 -18.81
C ASP A 179 12.54 -12.09 -17.98
N GLN A 180 13.00 -11.33 -16.99
CA GLN A 180 13.91 -11.87 -15.97
C GLN A 180 13.24 -13.05 -15.23
N GLU A 181 13.77 -14.26 -15.41
CA GLU A 181 13.22 -15.52 -14.84
C GLU A 181 13.13 -15.51 -13.31
N ASN A 182 13.86 -14.62 -12.63
CA ASN A 182 13.90 -14.52 -11.17
C ASN A 182 12.95 -13.46 -10.57
N PHE A 183 11.97 -12.94 -11.33
CA PHE A 183 11.02 -11.96 -10.82
C PHE A 183 9.80 -12.63 -10.18
N ASN A 184 9.64 -12.42 -8.88
CA ASN A 184 8.51 -12.94 -8.12
C ASN A 184 7.35 -11.94 -8.12
N ILE A 185 6.12 -12.42 -8.23
CA ILE A 185 4.92 -11.60 -8.05
C ILE A 185 4.10 -12.24 -6.95
N HIS A 186 3.74 -11.45 -5.94
CA HIS A 186 2.99 -11.91 -4.79
C HIS A 186 1.76 -11.05 -4.56
N LEU A 187 0.59 -11.69 -4.51
CA LEU A 187 -0.68 -11.03 -4.22
C LEU A 187 -1.24 -11.50 -2.89
N THR A 188 -1.70 -10.57 -2.06
CA THR A 188 -2.54 -10.95 -0.91
C THR A 188 -4.00 -10.90 -1.32
N VAL A 189 -4.69 -12.03 -1.26
CA VAL A 189 -6.07 -12.19 -1.72
C VAL A 189 -6.96 -12.67 -0.58
N SER A 190 -8.27 -12.43 -0.68
CA SER A 190 -9.21 -13.04 0.27
C SER A 190 -9.40 -14.52 -0.05
N PRO A 191 -9.57 -15.40 0.97
CA PRO A 191 -9.69 -16.85 0.77
C PRO A 191 -10.76 -17.22 -0.28
N GLU A 192 -11.90 -16.54 -0.26
CA GLU A 192 -13.04 -16.80 -1.15
C GLU A 192 -12.74 -16.51 -2.63
N PHE A 193 -11.67 -15.77 -2.96
CA PHE A 193 -11.31 -15.41 -4.33
C PHE A 193 -10.03 -16.09 -4.83
N LEU A 194 -9.37 -16.91 -4.01
CA LEU A 194 -8.10 -17.56 -4.36
C LEU A 194 -8.24 -18.38 -5.66
N GLU A 195 -9.28 -19.20 -5.77
CA GLU A 195 -9.53 -20.01 -6.96
C GLU A 195 -9.80 -19.15 -8.20
N ASN A 196 -10.50 -18.02 -8.05
CA ASN A 196 -10.76 -17.10 -9.15
C ASN A 196 -9.45 -16.47 -9.68
N PHE A 197 -8.55 -16.05 -8.79
CA PHE A 197 -7.25 -15.53 -9.18
C PHE A 197 -6.37 -16.59 -9.85
N GLN A 198 -6.36 -17.82 -9.34
CA GLN A 198 -5.64 -18.93 -9.96
C GLN A 198 -6.18 -19.27 -11.35
N SER A 199 -7.51 -19.25 -11.52
CA SER A 199 -8.15 -19.46 -12.83
C SER A 199 -7.77 -18.34 -13.81
N LYS A 200 -7.88 -17.07 -13.39
CA LYS A 200 -7.49 -15.93 -14.22
C LYS A 200 -6.01 -15.94 -14.57
N LEU A 201 -5.13 -16.39 -13.68
CA LEU A 201 -3.70 -16.55 -13.97
C LEU A 201 -3.45 -17.57 -15.08
N LYS A 202 -4.17 -18.71 -15.07
CA LYS A 202 -4.05 -19.72 -16.14
C LYS A 202 -4.45 -19.15 -17.50
N GLU A 203 -5.53 -18.38 -17.55
CA GLU A 203 -5.98 -17.67 -18.76
C GLU A 203 -4.90 -16.69 -19.26
N ILE A 204 -4.35 -15.87 -18.37
CA ILE A 204 -3.30 -14.89 -18.72
C ILE A 204 -2.06 -15.61 -19.26
N ASN A 205 -1.58 -16.65 -18.57
CA ASN A 205 -0.38 -17.38 -18.99
C ASN A 205 -0.55 -18.05 -20.36
N GLN A 206 -1.74 -18.58 -20.67
CA GLN A 206 -2.05 -19.13 -22.00
C GLN A 206 -2.02 -18.06 -23.09
N LYS A 207 -2.46 -16.84 -22.76
CA LYS A 207 -2.52 -15.71 -23.69
C LYS A 207 -1.16 -15.03 -23.92
N THR A 208 -0.35 -14.86 -22.86
CA THR A 208 0.83 -14.00 -22.91
C THR A 208 2.16 -14.77 -22.89
N GLY A 209 2.17 -15.99 -22.36
CA GLY A 209 3.41 -16.76 -22.16
C GLY A 209 4.33 -16.21 -21.07
N TYR A 210 3.85 -15.32 -20.19
CA TYR A 210 4.65 -14.75 -19.09
C TYR A 210 5.22 -15.86 -18.18
N LYS A 211 6.49 -15.71 -17.78
CA LYS A 211 7.25 -16.70 -16.98
C LYS A 211 7.42 -16.32 -15.51
N PHE A 212 6.56 -15.48 -14.94
CA PHE A 212 6.73 -15.04 -13.55
C PHE A 212 6.50 -16.16 -12.54
N ASN A 213 7.28 -16.17 -11.47
CA ASN A 213 6.96 -16.95 -10.28
C ASN A 213 5.88 -16.22 -9.49
N LEU A 214 4.62 -16.65 -9.68
CA LEU A 214 3.48 -16.00 -9.04
C LEU A 214 2.97 -16.80 -7.85
N SER A 215 2.78 -16.11 -6.73
CA SER A 215 2.26 -16.68 -5.49
C SER A 215 1.13 -15.84 -4.92
N PHE A 216 0.27 -16.51 -4.16
CA PHE A 216 -0.82 -15.89 -3.44
C PHE A 216 -0.67 -16.20 -1.95
N SER A 217 -1.06 -15.26 -1.10
CA SER A 217 -1.29 -15.52 0.31
C SER A 217 -2.58 -14.87 0.78
N GLU A 218 -3.09 -15.36 1.89
CA GLU A 218 -4.20 -14.74 2.60
C GLU A 218 -3.65 -13.84 3.70
N GLN A 219 -4.42 -12.83 4.09
CA GLN A 219 -4.09 -12.09 5.30
C GLN A 219 -4.17 -13.05 6.49
N GLU A 220 -3.07 -13.18 7.25
CA GLU A 220 -3.04 -14.14 8.35
C GLU A 220 -4.09 -13.79 9.42
N GLN A 221 -4.96 -14.75 9.73
CA GLN A 221 -6.00 -14.59 10.76
C GLN A 221 -5.41 -14.38 12.17
N SER A 222 -4.14 -14.76 12.37
CA SER A 222 -3.34 -14.49 13.57
C SER A 222 -3.19 -12.99 13.86
N THR A 223 -3.39 -12.15 12.84
CA THR A 223 -3.32 -10.69 12.93
C THR A 223 -4.67 -10.05 13.23
N ASN A 224 -5.75 -10.83 13.36
CA ASN A 224 -7.05 -10.26 13.69
C ASN A 224 -7.04 -9.56 15.06
N THR A 225 -7.81 -8.49 15.14
CA THR A 225 -7.92 -7.67 16.35
C THR A 225 -9.27 -7.88 17.03
N ILE A 226 -9.27 -7.68 18.34
CA ILE A 226 -10.51 -7.64 19.13
C ILE A 226 -11.12 -6.23 19.12
N SER A 227 -12.38 -6.13 19.53
CA SER A 227 -13.05 -4.87 19.82
C SER A 227 -13.52 -4.83 21.26
N THR A 228 -13.61 -3.64 21.85
CA THR A 228 -14.15 -3.43 23.20
C THR A 228 -15.29 -2.43 23.20
N TYR A 229 -16.28 -2.62 24.07
CA TYR A 229 -17.21 -1.55 24.42
C TYR A 229 -16.51 -0.40 25.15
N LEU A 230 -17.18 0.73 25.29
CA LEU A 230 -16.63 1.91 26.00
C LEU A 230 -16.31 1.63 27.48
N ASN A 231 -16.98 0.67 28.10
CA ASN A 231 -16.69 0.20 29.46
C ASN A 231 -15.46 -0.73 29.55
N GLY A 232 -14.81 -1.06 28.42
CA GLY A 232 -13.64 -1.93 28.33
C GLY A 232 -13.94 -3.43 28.21
N GLU A 233 -15.21 -3.84 28.16
CA GLU A 233 -15.59 -5.24 27.95
C GLU A 233 -15.37 -5.67 26.50
N ILE A 234 -14.88 -6.90 26.28
CA ILE A 234 -14.65 -7.45 24.94
C ILE A 234 -15.99 -7.70 24.25
N VAL A 235 -16.11 -7.28 22.99
CA VAL A 235 -17.30 -7.51 22.16
C VAL A 235 -17.34 -8.97 21.73
N ARG A 236 -18.52 -9.58 21.80
CA ARG A 236 -18.77 -10.97 21.42
C ARG A 236 -19.75 -11.05 20.25
N ASP A 237 -19.61 -12.09 19.44
CA ASP A 237 -20.55 -12.39 18.36
C ASP A 237 -21.83 -13.06 18.87
N ASP A 238 -22.78 -13.34 17.97
CA ASP A 238 -24.07 -13.96 18.32
C ASP A 238 -23.93 -15.39 18.89
N ASN A 239 -22.78 -16.04 18.66
CA ASN A 239 -22.46 -17.35 19.22
C ASN A 239 -21.76 -17.26 20.59
N GLY A 240 -21.52 -16.05 21.10
CA GLY A 240 -20.82 -15.80 22.36
C GLY A 240 -19.29 -15.88 22.26
N ASN A 241 -18.72 -16.06 21.06
CA ASN A 241 -17.27 -16.04 20.86
C ASN A 241 -16.75 -14.59 20.83
N ILE A 242 -15.44 -14.42 21.01
CA ILE A 242 -14.81 -13.11 20.85
C ILE A 242 -14.97 -12.66 19.40
N MET A 243 -15.51 -11.45 19.19
CA MET A 243 -15.66 -10.89 17.86
C MET A 243 -14.29 -10.43 17.34
N LEU A 244 -13.73 -11.18 16.40
CA LEU A 244 -12.48 -10.87 15.71
C LEU A 244 -12.76 -10.03 14.46
N ARG A 245 -11.85 -9.09 14.16
CA ARG A 245 -11.92 -8.22 12.98
C ARG A 245 -10.57 -8.20 12.25
N PRO A 246 -10.55 -8.00 10.93
CA PRO A 246 -9.31 -7.78 10.20
C PRO A 246 -8.55 -6.57 10.78
N GLY A 247 -7.27 -6.74 11.09
CA GLY A 247 -6.42 -5.73 11.74
C GLY A 247 -5.91 -4.61 10.83
N GLY A 248 -6.61 -4.27 9.75
CA GLY A 248 -6.19 -3.26 8.76
C GLY A 248 -4.99 -3.71 7.90
N HIS A 249 -4.47 -2.81 7.05
CA HIS A 249 -3.40 -3.14 6.11
C HIS A 249 -2.03 -3.40 6.78
N GLY A 250 -1.84 -2.99 8.03
CA GLY A 250 -0.66 -3.34 8.83
C GLY A 250 -0.43 -4.84 8.99
N SER A 251 -1.50 -5.63 8.93
CA SER A 251 -1.45 -7.10 8.92
C SER A 251 -0.57 -7.69 7.81
N LEU A 252 -0.44 -6.98 6.69
CA LEU A 252 0.31 -7.41 5.52
C LEU A 252 1.83 -7.43 5.77
N LEU A 253 2.32 -6.87 6.88
CA LEU A 253 3.73 -6.93 7.23
C LEU A 253 4.19 -8.37 7.38
N THR A 254 3.36 -9.27 7.91
CA THR A 254 3.73 -10.69 8.03
C THR A 254 3.88 -11.33 6.65
N ASN A 255 2.96 -11.06 5.72
CA ASN A 255 3.04 -11.52 4.34
C ASN A 255 4.31 -10.99 3.66
N LEU A 256 4.61 -9.69 3.79
CA LEU A 256 5.83 -9.07 3.28
C LEU A 256 7.09 -9.72 3.89
N ASN A 257 7.09 -9.94 5.21
CA ASN A 257 8.18 -10.58 5.95
C ASN A 257 8.40 -12.04 5.56
N SER A 258 7.43 -12.70 4.93
CA SER A 258 7.59 -14.09 4.46
C SER A 258 8.32 -14.22 3.12
N LEU A 259 8.38 -13.15 2.31
CA LEU A 259 8.92 -13.20 0.96
C LEU A 259 10.44 -13.42 0.94
N ASP A 260 10.93 -14.43 0.23
CA ASP A 260 12.37 -14.61 -0.04
C ASP A 260 12.79 -13.70 -1.21
N SER A 261 13.01 -12.43 -0.92
CA SER A 261 13.44 -11.43 -1.89
C SER A 261 14.26 -10.33 -1.24
N ASP A 262 15.13 -9.70 -2.02
CA ASP A 262 16.05 -8.65 -1.57
C ASP A 262 15.39 -7.29 -1.75
N ILE A 263 14.88 -7.05 -2.96
CA ILE A 263 14.20 -5.81 -3.36
C ILE A 263 12.74 -6.12 -3.64
N ILE A 264 11.84 -5.36 -3.02
CA ILE A 264 10.40 -5.57 -3.11
C ILE A 264 9.70 -4.29 -3.56
N PHE A 265 9.03 -4.35 -4.71
CA PHE A 265 8.15 -3.30 -5.22
C PHE A 265 6.76 -3.45 -4.59
N ILE A 266 6.24 -2.40 -3.96
CA ILE A 266 4.91 -2.40 -3.35
C ILE A 266 4.01 -1.40 -4.09
N LYS A 267 2.88 -1.88 -4.61
CA LYS A 267 1.86 -1.04 -5.28
C LYS A 267 0.46 -1.59 -5.00
N ASN A 268 -0.50 -0.71 -4.74
CA ASN A 268 -1.90 -1.11 -4.57
C ASN A 268 -2.49 -1.68 -5.88
N ILE A 269 -3.40 -2.65 -5.75
CA ILE A 269 -4.08 -3.33 -6.87
C ILE A 269 -4.85 -2.36 -7.80
N ASP A 270 -5.25 -1.19 -7.28
CA ASP A 270 -6.10 -0.24 -7.98
C ASP A 270 -5.35 0.96 -8.56
N ASN A 271 -4.05 1.11 -8.29
CA ASN A 271 -3.24 2.19 -8.86
C ASN A 271 -2.60 1.71 -10.17
N LEU A 272 -3.27 1.96 -11.30
CA LEU A 272 -2.91 1.45 -12.62
C LEU A 272 -3.18 2.51 -13.69
N THR A 273 -2.53 2.38 -14.83
CA THR A 273 -2.82 3.18 -16.03
C THR A 273 -3.04 2.26 -17.22
N HIS A 274 -3.74 2.75 -18.25
CA HIS A 274 -3.81 2.07 -19.54
C HIS A 274 -2.38 1.90 -20.10
N GLY A 275 -2.14 0.80 -20.81
CA GLY A 275 -0.81 0.43 -21.33
C GLY A 275 -0.10 1.56 -22.10
N ASP A 276 -0.86 2.43 -22.78
CA ASP A 276 -0.33 3.56 -23.54
C ASP A 276 0.37 4.62 -22.67
N TYR A 277 0.11 4.67 -21.37
CA TYR A 277 0.74 5.59 -20.40
C TYR A 277 1.80 4.89 -19.53
N LEU A 278 2.04 3.59 -19.75
CA LEU A 278 2.81 2.77 -18.83
C LEU A 278 4.32 3.08 -18.89
N GLU A 279 4.83 3.55 -20.03
CA GLU A 279 6.26 3.87 -20.23
C GLU A 279 6.81 4.80 -19.12
N GLU A 280 6.11 5.92 -18.84
CA GLU A 280 6.54 6.87 -17.82
C GLU A 280 6.47 6.27 -16.41
N THR A 281 5.44 5.44 -16.15
CA THR A 281 5.31 4.71 -14.87
C THR A 281 6.47 3.73 -14.67
N ILE A 282 6.86 3.01 -15.73
CA ILE A 282 7.99 2.06 -15.68
C ILE A 282 9.31 2.81 -15.48
N LEU A 283 9.52 3.93 -16.18
CA LEU A 283 10.71 4.76 -16.02
C LEU A 283 10.90 5.15 -14.55
N TRP A 284 9.87 5.71 -13.90
CA TRP A 284 9.98 6.15 -12.52
C TRP A 284 10.07 5.00 -11.52
N LYS A 285 9.48 3.83 -11.79
CA LYS A 285 9.74 2.62 -10.99
C LYS A 285 11.19 2.19 -11.04
N LYS A 286 11.83 2.24 -12.21
CA LYS A 286 13.26 1.96 -12.36
C LYS A 286 14.11 3.02 -11.66
N VAL A 287 13.72 4.29 -11.69
CA VAL A 287 14.39 5.37 -10.93
C VAL A 287 14.38 5.07 -9.44
N LEU A 288 13.21 4.77 -8.85
CA LEU A 288 13.09 4.46 -7.42
C LEU A 288 13.96 3.27 -7.03
N ALA A 289 13.99 2.23 -7.87
CA ALA A 289 14.84 1.06 -7.64
C ALA A 289 16.34 1.36 -7.81
N GLY A 290 16.71 2.21 -8.78
CA GLY A 290 18.08 2.66 -8.97
C GLY A 290 18.61 3.47 -7.78
N VAL A 291 17.79 4.38 -7.24
CA VAL A 291 18.09 5.13 -6.02
C VAL A 291 18.30 4.16 -4.84
N LEU A 292 17.42 3.16 -4.71
CA LEU A 292 17.55 2.16 -3.65
C LEU A 292 18.88 1.39 -3.76
N ILE A 293 19.22 0.91 -4.96
CA ILE A 293 20.46 0.14 -5.20
C ILE A 293 21.70 0.97 -4.85
N GLU A 294 21.77 2.24 -5.30
CA GLU A 294 22.89 3.14 -4.97
C GLU A 294 23.08 3.26 -3.45
N ILE A 295 21.99 3.44 -2.71
CA ILE A 295 22.02 3.57 -1.25
C ILE A 295 22.45 2.26 -0.59
N VAL A 296 21.92 1.12 -1.05
CA VAL A 296 22.25 -0.22 -0.51
C VAL A 296 23.73 -0.52 -0.70
N GLU A 297 24.26 -0.36 -1.92
CA GLU A 297 25.67 -0.60 -2.22
C GLU A 297 26.58 0.29 -1.38
N LYS A 298 26.22 1.57 -1.21
CA LYS A 298 27.01 2.49 -0.39
C LYS A 298 26.94 2.14 1.10
N ILE A 299 25.79 1.70 1.61
CA ILE A 299 25.66 1.22 2.98
C ILE A 299 26.54 0.00 3.24
N GLN A 300 26.62 -0.95 2.30
CA GLN A 300 27.49 -2.11 2.41
C GLN A 300 28.97 -1.72 2.44
N GLU A 301 29.38 -0.76 1.61
CA GLU A 301 30.74 -0.19 1.63
C GLU A 301 31.05 0.48 2.97
N ILE A 302 30.14 1.34 3.46
CA ILE A 302 30.26 2.02 4.76
C ILE A 302 30.41 0.99 5.88
N TYR A 303 29.55 -0.03 5.91
CA TYR A 303 29.58 -1.07 6.94
C TYR A 303 30.93 -1.80 6.95
N SER A 304 31.42 -2.24 5.78
CA SER A 304 32.71 -2.91 5.64
C SER A 304 33.88 -2.04 6.11
N ASN A 305 33.88 -0.76 5.72
CA ASN A 305 34.91 0.19 6.12
C ASN A 305 34.92 0.44 7.63
N LEU A 306 33.76 0.63 8.26
CA LEU A 306 33.67 0.89 9.70
C LEU A 306 33.97 -0.34 10.57
N LYS A 307 33.75 -1.55 10.05
CA LYS A 307 34.10 -2.81 10.73
C LYS A 307 35.61 -3.08 10.67
N ASN A 308 36.24 -2.86 9.51
CA ASN A 308 37.63 -3.24 9.26
C ASN A 308 38.65 -2.11 9.48
N ASN A 309 38.28 -0.86 9.20
CA ASN A 309 39.20 0.29 9.25
C ASN A 309 38.45 1.60 9.62
N SER A 310 38.07 1.68 10.90
CA SER A 310 37.25 2.76 11.48
C SER A 310 38.02 4.06 11.70
N THR A 311 38.54 4.66 10.64
CA THR A 311 39.18 5.98 10.70
C THR A 311 38.13 7.10 10.86
N THR A 312 38.53 8.22 11.45
CA THR A 312 37.67 9.42 11.55
C THR A 312 37.24 9.92 10.17
N GLU A 313 38.11 9.80 9.16
CA GLU A 313 37.80 10.18 7.78
C GLU A 313 36.67 9.32 7.20
N ASN A 314 36.75 8.00 7.37
CA ASN A 314 35.70 7.08 6.89
C ASN A 314 34.37 7.33 7.60
N LEU A 315 34.41 7.63 8.90
CA LEU A 315 33.22 7.93 9.67
C LEU A 315 32.56 9.24 9.22
N ASN A 316 33.34 10.29 8.96
CA ASN A 316 32.82 11.55 8.43
C ASN A 316 32.24 11.38 7.03
N LYS A 317 32.92 10.64 6.13
CA LYS A 317 32.38 10.31 4.80
C LYS A 317 31.07 9.52 4.88
N ALA A 318 30.95 8.60 5.82
CA ALA A 318 29.72 7.85 6.06
C ALA A 318 28.59 8.76 6.55
N LYS A 319 28.87 9.63 7.52
CA LYS A 319 27.93 10.64 8.02
C LYS A 319 27.43 11.52 6.88
N ASP A 320 28.34 12.15 6.14
CA ASP A 320 28.02 13.06 5.04
C ASP A 320 27.14 12.39 3.97
N PHE A 321 27.44 11.14 3.62
CA PHE A 321 26.63 10.38 2.67
C PHE A 321 25.21 10.12 3.19
N LEU A 322 25.08 9.62 4.43
CA LEU A 322 23.79 9.26 5.01
C LEU A 322 22.92 10.50 5.27
N GLU A 323 23.50 11.61 5.76
CA GLU A 323 22.75 12.86 5.93
C GLU A 323 22.25 13.39 4.59
N LYS A 324 23.07 13.31 3.53
CA LYS A 324 22.72 13.80 2.20
C LYS A 324 21.71 12.92 1.46
N HIS A 325 21.90 11.60 1.46
CA HIS A 325 21.15 10.67 0.60
C HIS A 325 19.98 9.99 1.32
N THR A 326 20.02 9.88 2.65
CA THR A 326 18.96 9.24 3.42
C THR A 326 18.27 10.17 4.42
N ASN A 327 18.64 11.45 4.42
CA ASN A 327 18.13 12.45 5.37
C ASN A 327 18.35 12.03 6.84
N ALA A 328 19.43 11.30 7.10
CA ALA A 328 19.83 10.97 8.46
C ALA A 328 20.13 12.25 9.25
N ILE A 329 19.90 12.20 10.56
CA ILE A 329 20.29 13.26 11.50
C ILE A 329 21.13 12.56 12.56
N PHE A 330 22.43 12.87 12.60
CA PHE A 330 23.33 12.37 13.63
C PHE A 330 23.70 13.51 14.57
N ASP A 331 23.63 13.24 15.87
CA ASP A 331 24.14 14.19 16.85
C ASP A 331 25.67 14.17 16.84
N ASN A 332 26.31 15.25 17.28
CA ASN A 332 27.76 15.26 17.50
C ASN A 332 28.08 14.54 18.83
N SER A 333 27.70 13.27 18.93
CA SER A 333 27.96 12.44 20.10
C SER A 333 29.38 11.86 20.08
N GLU A 334 29.87 11.44 21.24
CA GLU A 334 31.16 10.75 21.37
C GLU A 334 31.15 9.36 20.70
N ASP A 335 29.98 8.81 20.35
CA ASP A 335 29.81 7.46 19.79
C ASP A 335 29.12 7.45 18.41
N LEU A 336 29.49 8.41 17.55
CA LEU A 336 28.99 8.51 16.17
C LEU A 336 29.14 7.20 15.38
N LYS A 337 30.18 6.40 15.65
CA LYS A 337 30.36 5.10 15.00
C LYS A 337 29.18 4.16 15.28
N THR A 338 28.82 3.99 16.55
CA THR A 338 27.71 3.11 16.94
C THR A 338 26.39 3.65 16.41
N GLU A 339 26.20 4.97 16.42
CA GLU A 339 25.01 5.59 15.82
C GLU A 339 24.89 5.29 14.31
N VAL A 340 25.97 5.45 13.55
CA VAL A 340 26.00 5.14 12.12
C VAL A 340 25.73 3.67 11.86
N LEU A 341 26.39 2.76 12.58
CA LEU A 341 26.19 1.31 12.44
C LEU A 341 24.75 0.90 12.79
N ASN A 342 24.18 1.46 13.85
CA ASN A 342 22.77 1.23 14.21
C ASN A 342 21.81 1.81 13.17
N TYR A 343 22.13 2.97 12.59
CA TYR A 343 21.30 3.61 11.57
C TYR A 343 21.22 2.75 10.30
N ILE A 344 22.35 2.27 9.79
CA ILE A 344 22.42 1.50 8.54
C ILE A 344 21.97 0.06 8.69
N ASN A 345 21.91 -0.47 9.91
CA ASN A 345 21.38 -1.80 10.21
C ASN A 345 19.84 -1.80 10.32
N ARG A 346 19.16 -1.24 9.31
CA ARG A 346 17.70 -1.14 9.24
C ARG A 346 17.22 -1.38 7.80
N PRO A 347 15.99 -1.89 7.59
CA PRO A 347 15.40 -1.98 6.26
C PRO A 347 15.26 -0.59 5.62
N ILE A 348 15.25 -0.55 4.28
CA ILE A 348 15.20 0.70 3.51
C ILE A 348 13.93 0.71 2.67
N ARG A 349 13.30 1.89 2.55
CA ARG A 349 12.23 2.16 1.60
C ARG A 349 12.52 3.45 0.83
N VAL A 350 12.50 3.35 -0.49
CA VAL A 350 12.44 4.50 -1.39
C VAL A 350 11.00 4.65 -1.84
N CYS A 351 10.38 5.78 -1.51
CA CYS A 351 8.97 6.03 -1.72
C CYS A 351 8.79 7.15 -2.75
N GLY A 352 8.03 6.89 -3.81
CA GLY A 352 7.57 7.94 -4.70
C GLY A 352 6.65 8.91 -3.95
N MET A 353 6.74 10.20 -4.27
CA MET A 353 5.90 11.27 -3.76
C MET A 353 5.38 12.09 -4.94
N VAL A 354 4.07 12.15 -5.09
CA VAL A 354 3.42 12.95 -6.14
C VAL A 354 2.93 14.27 -5.55
N LYS A 355 2.90 15.33 -6.37
CA LYS A 355 2.36 16.63 -5.93
C LYS A 355 0.91 16.49 -5.52
N ASN A 356 0.55 17.10 -4.40
CA ASN A 356 -0.81 17.04 -3.90
C ASN A 356 -1.75 17.94 -4.73
N THR A 357 -2.75 17.33 -5.34
CA THR A 357 -3.80 18.00 -6.13
C THR A 357 -5.13 18.09 -5.37
N GLY A 358 -5.13 17.84 -4.06
CA GLY A 358 -6.32 17.80 -3.19
C GLY A 358 -6.81 16.38 -2.90
N GLU A 359 -6.05 15.35 -3.27
CA GLU A 359 -6.40 13.95 -3.03
C GLU A 359 -6.25 13.60 -1.53
N PRO A 360 -7.20 12.88 -0.93
CA PRO A 360 -7.08 12.41 0.44
C PRO A 360 -6.06 11.26 0.53
N GLY A 361 -5.10 11.36 1.44
CA GLY A 361 -4.10 10.31 1.63
C GLY A 361 -3.06 10.63 2.69
N GLY A 362 -2.10 9.72 2.87
CA GLY A 362 -0.92 9.94 3.70
C GLY A 362 0.10 10.82 2.99
N GLY A 363 0.68 11.77 3.72
CA GLY A 363 1.70 12.70 3.21
C GLY A 363 3.09 12.44 3.81
N PRO A 364 4.16 12.99 3.21
CA PRO A 364 5.50 12.91 3.77
C PRO A 364 5.73 13.99 4.83
N PHE A 365 6.10 13.59 6.05
CA PHE A 365 6.37 14.50 7.17
C PHE A 365 7.63 14.10 7.92
N TRP A 366 8.23 15.08 8.58
CA TRP A 366 9.22 14.85 9.62
C TRP A 366 8.50 14.56 10.93
N VAL A 367 8.73 13.39 11.52
CA VAL A 367 8.11 12.97 12.78
C VAL A 367 9.17 12.85 13.85
N LYS A 368 8.88 13.41 15.02
CA LYS A 368 9.69 13.26 16.23
C LYS A 368 9.16 12.08 17.05
N ASP A 369 9.98 11.07 17.25
CA ASP A 369 9.62 9.92 18.07
C ASP A 369 9.66 10.24 19.58
N LYS A 370 9.28 9.25 20.39
CA LYS A 370 9.27 9.36 21.86
C LYS A 370 10.65 9.58 22.49
N ASN A 371 11.72 9.20 21.79
CA ASN A 371 13.11 9.38 22.22
C ASN A 371 13.68 10.71 21.73
N GLY A 372 12.89 11.49 20.98
CA GLY A 372 13.27 12.77 20.41
C GLY A 372 13.95 12.68 19.04
N LYS A 373 14.13 11.48 18.48
CA LYS A 373 14.74 11.28 17.16
C LYS A 373 13.76 11.73 16.08
N ILE A 374 14.28 12.48 15.11
CA ILE A 374 13.50 12.99 13.98
C ILE A 374 13.77 12.12 12.76
N SER A 375 12.71 11.71 12.06
CA SER A 375 12.82 10.92 10.82
C SER A 375 11.68 11.22 9.85
N LEU A 376 11.91 10.94 8.57
CA LEU A 376 10.89 11.03 7.54
C LEU A 376 9.89 9.87 7.63
N GLN A 377 8.60 10.19 7.67
CA GLN A 377 7.51 9.24 7.77
C GLN A 377 6.37 9.56 6.80
N ILE A 378 5.65 8.54 6.38
CA ILE A 378 4.36 8.69 5.71
C ILE A 378 3.31 8.77 6.82
N VAL A 379 2.60 9.89 6.90
CA VAL A 379 1.63 10.17 7.97
C VAL A 379 0.26 10.40 7.37
N GLU A 380 -0.72 9.64 7.85
CA GLU A 380 -2.12 9.82 7.46
C GLU A 380 -2.78 10.96 8.22
N LYS A 381 -3.80 11.59 7.62
CA LYS A 381 -4.57 12.66 8.27
C LYS A 381 -5.09 12.26 9.66
N ALA A 382 -5.52 11.00 9.81
CA ALA A 382 -6.02 10.48 11.09
C ALA A 382 -4.97 10.42 12.21
N GLN A 383 -3.68 10.52 11.87
CA GLN A 383 -2.56 10.53 12.81
C GLN A 383 -2.10 11.95 13.18
N ILE A 384 -2.73 12.99 12.63
CA ILE A 384 -2.35 14.38 12.86
C ILE A 384 -3.39 15.03 13.76
N ASN A 385 -2.93 15.64 14.85
CA ASN A 385 -3.81 16.41 15.73
C ASN A 385 -4.02 17.81 15.14
N LEU A 386 -5.12 18.00 14.43
CA LEU A 386 -5.45 19.29 13.79
C LEU A 386 -5.95 20.35 14.78
N ASP A 387 -6.21 20.00 16.04
CA ASP A 387 -6.52 20.97 17.09
C ASP A 387 -5.25 21.68 17.59
N ILE A 388 -4.06 21.12 17.32
CA ILE A 388 -2.77 21.77 17.56
C ILE A 388 -2.46 22.69 16.37
N PRO A 389 -2.42 24.03 16.55
CA PRO A 389 -2.26 24.97 15.43
C PRO A 389 -1.01 24.73 14.60
N GLU A 390 0.11 24.37 15.24
CA GLU A 390 1.37 24.09 14.55
C GLU A 390 1.27 22.84 13.65
N GLN A 391 0.67 21.75 14.15
CA GLN A 391 0.45 20.55 13.34
C GLN A 391 -0.53 20.81 12.18
N ALA A 392 -1.60 21.56 12.43
CA ALA A 392 -2.53 21.98 11.39
C ALA A 392 -1.82 22.81 10.30
N GLN A 393 -0.91 23.70 10.69
CA GLN A 393 -0.09 24.47 9.75
C GLN A 393 0.82 23.55 8.91
N TYR A 394 1.50 22.58 9.52
CA TYR A 394 2.31 21.62 8.76
C TYR A 394 1.48 20.80 7.78
N PHE A 395 0.31 20.32 8.21
CA PHE A 395 -0.60 19.59 7.33
C PHE A 395 -1.07 20.43 6.13
N ASN A 396 -1.52 21.65 6.38
CA ASN A 396 -2.03 22.56 5.34
C ASN A 396 -0.95 23.01 4.35
N ASN A 397 0.32 23.06 4.78
CA ASN A 397 1.46 23.40 3.92
C ASN A 397 2.08 22.19 3.21
N SER A 398 1.57 20.97 3.43
CA SER A 398 2.07 19.79 2.74
C SER A 398 1.89 19.90 1.23
N THR A 399 2.97 19.64 0.49
CA THR A 399 3.04 19.84 -0.97
C THR A 399 2.87 18.54 -1.76
N HIS A 400 3.02 17.40 -1.10
CA HIS A 400 3.06 16.07 -1.72
C HIS A 400 2.22 15.07 -0.94
N PHE A 401 1.89 13.96 -1.58
CA PHE A 401 1.33 12.78 -0.91
C PHE A 401 1.96 11.50 -1.46
N ASN A 402 1.81 10.41 -0.71
CA ASN A 402 2.34 9.11 -1.10
C ASN A 402 1.31 8.33 -1.93
N PRO A 403 1.65 7.92 -3.18
CA PRO A 403 0.78 7.14 -4.05
C PRO A 403 0.79 5.63 -3.74
N VAL A 404 1.49 5.23 -2.67
CA VAL A 404 1.84 3.84 -2.38
C VAL A 404 2.55 3.19 -3.57
N ASP A 405 3.60 3.85 -4.06
CA ASP A 405 4.60 3.29 -4.97
C ASP A 405 5.95 3.28 -4.24
N LEU A 406 6.31 2.11 -3.69
CA LEU A 406 7.48 1.94 -2.83
C LEU A 406 8.40 0.87 -3.43
N VAL A 407 9.70 1.06 -3.24
CA VAL A 407 10.72 0.04 -3.50
C VAL A 407 11.52 -0.16 -2.21
N CYS A 408 11.52 -1.37 -1.70
CA CYS A 408 12.03 -1.71 -0.37
C CYS A 408 13.23 -2.65 -0.46
N TYR A 409 14.22 -2.49 0.44
CA TYR A 409 15.30 -3.45 0.68
C TYR A 409 15.22 -3.98 2.12
N VAL A 410 15.24 -5.31 2.27
CA VAL A 410 14.86 -5.99 3.53
C VAL A 410 15.99 -6.82 4.16
N LYS A 411 17.22 -6.61 3.73
CA LYS A 411 18.40 -7.29 4.27
C LYS A 411 19.31 -6.33 5.02
N ASP A 412 20.06 -6.87 5.96
CA ASP A 412 21.12 -6.18 6.67
C ASP A 412 22.33 -5.94 5.74
N PRO A 413 23.32 -5.14 6.17
CA PRO A 413 24.53 -4.89 5.38
C PRO A 413 25.37 -6.15 5.11
N GLU A 414 25.16 -7.24 5.85
CA GLU A 414 25.79 -8.55 5.65
C GLU A 414 25.00 -9.48 4.72
N GLY A 415 23.83 -9.03 4.24
CA GLY A 415 22.97 -9.78 3.32
C GLY A 415 22.00 -10.76 4.00
N GLN A 416 21.88 -10.74 5.33
CA GLN A 416 20.88 -11.52 6.05
C GLN A 416 19.54 -10.79 6.07
N LYS A 417 18.45 -11.53 5.92
CA LYS A 417 17.11 -10.95 5.93
C LYS A 417 16.74 -10.50 7.34
N PHE A 418 16.24 -9.27 7.46
CA PHE A 418 15.65 -8.78 8.69
C PHE A 418 14.35 -9.49 9.03
N ASP A 419 14.08 -9.71 10.31
CA ASP A 419 12.69 -9.84 10.77
C ASP A 419 12.06 -8.44 10.84
N LEU A 420 11.23 -8.11 9.85
CA LEU A 420 10.63 -6.79 9.69
C LEU A 420 9.77 -6.37 10.89
N LYS A 421 9.30 -7.34 11.69
CA LYS A 421 8.51 -7.10 12.90
C LYS A 421 9.30 -6.35 13.98
N ASN A 422 10.63 -6.37 13.92
CA ASN A 422 11.50 -5.65 14.84
C ASN A 422 11.54 -4.13 14.60
N PHE A 423 11.02 -3.64 13.47
CA PHE A 423 11.10 -2.23 13.05
C PHE A 423 9.73 -1.51 13.08
N VAL A 424 8.75 -2.10 13.75
CA VAL A 424 7.37 -1.61 13.88
C VAL A 424 7.24 -0.68 15.08
N ASP A 425 6.63 0.50 14.90
CA ASP A 425 6.13 1.27 16.04
C ASP A 425 4.75 0.75 16.45
N LYS A 426 4.71 -0.18 17.40
CA LYS A 426 3.47 -0.74 17.96
C LYS A 426 2.53 0.34 18.55
N ASN A 427 3.04 1.51 18.92
CA ASN A 427 2.22 2.57 19.51
C ASN A 427 1.43 3.38 18.48
N SER A 428 1.75 3.24 17.19
CA SER A 428 1.07 3.90 16.08
C SER A 428 -0.16 3.13 15.56
N SER A 429 -0.63 2.14 16.34
CA SER A 429 -1.89 1.43 16.07
C SER A 429 -3.07 2.40 16.09
N PHE A 430 -4.07 2.18 15.23
CA PHE A 430 -5.22 3.07 15.15
C PHE A 430 -6.37 2.55 16.00
N VAL A 431 -6.96 3.42 16.81
CA VAL A 431 -8.20 3.14 17.54
C VAL A 431 -9.30 4.03 16.99
N SER A 432 -10.39 3.43 16.54
CA SER A 432 -11.56 4.14 16.03
C SER A 432 -12.83 3.66 16.70
N GLU A 433 -13.85 4.52 16.75
CA GLU A 433 -15.18 4.14 17.24
C GLU A 433 -16.08 3.74 16.07
N LYS A 434 -16.81 2.63 16.22
CA LYS A 434 -17.81 2.15 15.26
C LYS A 434 -19.09 1.78 15.99
N THR A 435 -20.22 1.87 15.30
CA THR A 435 -21.49 1.35 15.82
C THR A 435 -21.63 -0.13 15.48
N HIS A 436 -21.90 -0.96 16.49
CA HIS A 436 -22.19 -2.37 16.35
C HIS A 436 -23.43 -2.71 17.18
N GLN A 437 -24.46 -3.27 16.53
CA GLN A 437 -25.75 -3.61 17.17
C GLN A 437 -26.34 -2.44 18.01
N GLY A 438 -26.26 -1.21 17.49
CA GLY A 438 -26.75 -0.01 18.17
C GLY A 438 -25.89 0.50 19.32
N LYS A 439 -24.76 -0.14 19.64
CA LYS A 439 -23.79 0.30 20.67
C LYS A 439 -22.49 0.79 20.04
N THR A 440 -21.83 1.72 20.71
CA THR A 440 -20.48 2.17 20.31
C THR A 440 -19.43 1.16 20.79
N ILE A 441 -18.58 0.74 19.87
CA ILE A 441 -17.42 -0.12 20.12
C ILE A 441 -16.15 0.58 19.67
N LYS A 442 -15.04 0.32 20.37
CA LYS A 442 -13.69 0.66 19.95
C LYS A 442 -13.11 -0.48 19.12
N VAL A 443 -12.55 -0.15 17.97
CA VAL A 443 -11.91 -1.07 17.02
C VAL A 443 -10.45 -0.70 16.90
N LEU A 444 -9.58 -1.71 16.97
CA LEU A 444 -8.14 -1.58 16.80
C LEU A 444 -7.74 -2.00 15.38
N GLU A 445 -6.90 -1.20 14.74
CA GLU A 445 -6.17 -1.56 13.53
C GLU A 445 -4.66 -1.52 13.83
N HIS A 446 -3.92 -2.47 13.30
CA HIS A 446 -2.46 -2.52 13.46
C HIS A 446 -1.81 -1.28 12.82
N PRO A 447 -0.56 -0.96 13.23
CA PRO A 447 0.23 0.05 12.54
C PRO A 447 0.24 -0.21 11.04
N GLY A 448 -0.23 0.75 10.24
CA GLY A 448 -0.36 0.57 8.80
C GLY A 448 0.98 0.20 8.12
N LEU A 449 0.91 -0.64 7.09
CA LEU A 449 2.05 -1.25 6.40
C LEU A 449 3.17 -0.25 6.06
N TRP A 450 2.85 0.84 5.36
CA TRP A 450 3.81 1.87 4.95
C TRP A 450 3.84 3.09 5.88
N ASN A 451 3.17 3.04 7.04
CA ASN A 451 3.30 4.05 8.07
C ASN A 451 4.01 3.44 9.29
N GLY A 452 3.27 3.09 10.34
CA GLY A 452 3.78 2.56 11.60
C GLY A 452 4.47 1.20 11.54
N SER A 453 4.10 0.33 10.60
CA SER A 453 4.81 -0.95 10.38
C SER A 453 6.21 -0.78 9.79
N MET A 454 6.49 0.38 9.20
CA MET A 454 7.78 0.76 8.64
C MET A 454 8.37 1.98 9.35
N ALA A 455 7.98 2.23 10.61
CA ALA A 455 8.37 3.44 11.33
C ALA A 455 9.88 3.54 11.56
N ASP A 456 10.55 2.44 11.87
CA ASP A 456 12.02 2.43 12.06
C ASP A 456 12.78 1.97 10.81
N TRP A 457 12.24 2.24 9.62
CA TRP A 457 12.94 2.01 8.36
C TRP A 457 13.69 3.27 7.92
N ILE A 458 14.79 3.11 7.19
CA ILE A 458 15.40 4.22 6.46
C ILE A 458 14.43 4.63 5.35
N SER A 459 13.94 5.87 5.42
CA SER A 459 12.92 6.38 4.52
C SER A 459 13.52 7.44 3.60
N VAL A 460 13.47 7.18 2.30
CA VAL A 460 13.94 8.12 1.27
C VAL A 460 12.78 8.47 0.38
N PHE A 461 12.47 9.76 0.28
CA PHE A 461 11.36 10.23 -0.53
C PHE A 461 11.87 10.85 -1.82
N VAL A 462 11.22 10.51 -2.93
CA VAL A 462 11.59 10.95 -4.27
C VAL A 462 10.36 11.57 -4.94
N GLU A 463 10.47 12.80 -5.44
CA GLU A 463 9.40 13.42 -6.25
C GLU A 463 9.24 12.62 -7.55
N VAL A 464 8.01 12.17 -7.84
CA VAL A 464 7.65 11.45 -9.08
C VAL A 464 6.46 12.14 -9.76
N PRO A 465 6.27 11.97 -11.09
CA PRO A 465 5.16 12.58 -11.80
C PRO A 465 3.80 12.03 -11.38
N LEU A 466 2.76 12.84 -11.52
CA LEU A 466 1.39 12.47 -11.15
C LEU A 466 0.88 11.22 -11.89
N ILE A 467 1.39 10.93 -13.10
CA ILE A 467 0.97 9.76 -13.89
C ILE A 467 1.29 8.42 -13.20
N THR A 468 2.18 8.39 -12.19
CA THR A 468 2.43 7.17 -11.40
C THR A 468 1.33 6.89 -10.36
N PHE A 469 0.33 7.78 -10.25
CA PHE A 469 -0.80 7.68 -9.34
C PHE A 469 -2.14 7.83 -10.05
N ASN A 470 -2.73 6.70 -10.39
CA ASN A 470 -4.05 6.60 -11.02
C ASN A 470 -4.89 5.53 -10.32
N PRO A 471 -5.38 5.81 -9.09
CA PRO A 471 -6.18 4.85 -8.35
C PRO A 471 -7.63 4.81 -8.86
N VAL A 472 -8.19 3.62 -8.94
CA VAL A 472 -9.62 3.42 -9.19
C VAL A 472 -10.36 3.23 -7.87
N LYS A 473 -10.96 4.30 -7.33
CA LYS A 473 -11.72 4.28 -6.07
C LYS A 473 -13.22 4.14 -6.30
N GLU A 474 -13.74 4.68 -7.39
CA GLU A 474 -15.12 4.55 -7.87
C GLU A 474 -15.14 4.09 -9.33
N LEU A 475 -16.25 3.50 -9.80
CA LEU A 475 -16.34 2.95 -11.16
C LEU A 475 -15.96 3.97 -12.24
N ASN A 476 -16.44 5.21 -12.11
CA ASN A 476 -16.22 6.24 -13.11
C ASN A 476 -14.77 6.76 -13.16
N ASP A 477 -13.89 6.36 -12.22
CA ASP A 477 -12.45 6.62 -12.37
C ASP A 477 -11.89 5.96 -13.62
N LEU A 478 -12.45 4.82 -14.05
CA LEU A 478 -12.07 4.17 -15.31
C LEU A 478 -12.40 5.01 -16.55
N LEU A 479 -13.21 6.08 -16.44
CA LEU A 479 -13.50 7.01 -17.54
C LEU A 479 -12.47 8.14 -17.63
N ARG A 480 -11.55 8.27 -16.67
CA ARG A 480 -10.46 9.26 -16.75
C ARG A 480 -9.50 8.88 -17.88
N LYS A 481 -8.84 9.88 -18.47
CA LYS A 481 -7.97 9.70 -19.65
C LYS A 481 -6.87 8.66 -19.42
N GLU A 482 -6.33 8.57 -18.21
CA GLU A 482 -5.25 7.66 -17.84
C GLU A 482 -5.67 6.18 -17.85
N HIS A 483 -6.98 5.91 -17.84
CA HIS A 483 -7.57 4.57 -17.94
C HIS A 483 -8.18 4.28 -19.33
N GLN A 484 -8.06 5.21 -20.27
CA GLN A 484 -8.54 5.08 -21.64
C GLN A 484 -7.37 4.93 -22.62
N PRO A 485 -7.55 4.36 -23.82
CA PRO A 485 -6.52 4.41 -24.86
C PRO A 485 -6.10 5.85 -25.17
N LYS A 486 -4.83 6.09 -25.52
CA LYS A 486 -4.40 7.40 -26.04
C LYS A 486 -5.04 7.64 -27.40
N GLU A 487 -5.62 8.82 -27.60
CA GLU A 487 -6.15 9.28 -28.88
C GLU A 487 -5.04 9.61 -29.90
#